data_AF-A0A3B8JIU0-F1
#
_entry.id   AF-A0A3B8JIU0-F1
#
_cell.length_a   1.000
_cell.length_b   1.000
_cell.length_c   1.000
_cell.angle_alpha   90.00
_cell.angle_beta   90.00
_cell.angle_gamma   90.00
#
_symmetry.space_group_name_H-M   'P 1'
#
loop_
_entity.id
_entity.type
_entity.pdbx_description
1 polymer ?
#
loop_
_entity_poly.entity_id
_entity_poly.type
_entity_poly.pdbx_seq_one_letter_code
_entity_poly.pdbx_strand_id
1 'polypeptide(L)'
;VLGWVLASIIGWGLIGGSGLGALGWIAPTVTSIPLRAFYGAMNGAVVGTLFGVAQGLILNNQIYRAWRWILANTIGWALGLALGWTLGAVLRGVTGLFLGEVVGLILAWLIVAATTGVALGHVARASVQ
;
A
#
# COMPACT_ATOMS: atom_id res chain seq x y z
N VAL A 1 -6.61 -15.32 12.09
CA VAL A 1 -5.23 -14.76 12.02
C VAL A 1 -4.34 -15.53 11.04
N LEU A 2 -4.17 -16.85 11.20
CA LEU A 2 -3.31 -17.66 10.30
C LEU A 2 -3.67 -17.51 8.80
N GLY A 3 -4.95 -17.56 8.44
CA GLY A 3 -5.38 -17.37 7.04
C GLY A 3 -5.04 -15.99 6.46
N TRP A 4 -5.08 -14.94 7.28
CA TRP A 4 -4.64 -13.61 6.86
C TRP A 4 -3.12 -13.53 6.68
N VAL A 5 -2.36 -14.16 7.57
CA VAL A 5 -0.89 -14.22 7.46
C VAL A 5 -0.48 -14.94 6.18
N LEU A 6 -1.08 -16.10 5.89
CA LEU A 6 -0.83 -16.84 4.65
C LEU A 6 -1.24 -16.03 3.41
N ALA A 7 -2.40 -15.37 3.44
CA ALA A 7 -2.84 -14.50 2.36
C ALA A 7 -1.86 -13.36 2.08
N SER A 8 -1.32 -12.75 3.14
CA SER A 8 -0.32 -11.70 3.04
C SER A 8 1.02 -12.22 2.51
N ILE A 9 1.48 -13.39 2.97
CA ILE A 9 2.73 -14.00 2.47
C ILE A 9 2.61 -14.32 0.99
N ILE A 10 1.51 -14.94 0.56
CA ILE A 10 1.27 -15.28 -0.84
C ILE A 10 1.14 -14.01 -1.69
N GLY A 11 0.35 -13.03 -1.22
CA GLY A 11 0.19 -11.74 -1.91
C GLY A 11 1.54 -11.05 -2.09
N TRP A 12 2.38 -11.04 -1.04
CA TRP A 12 3.71 -10.44 -1.10
C TRP A 12 4.69 -11.25 -1.95
N GLY A 13 4.58 -12.58 -1.96
CA GLY A 13 5.37 -13.43 -2.85
C GLY A 13 5.05 -13.16 -4.32
N LEU A 14 3.77 -13.04 -4.68
CA LEU A 14 3.34 -12.77 -6.05
C LEU A 14 3.68 -11.34 -6.49
N ILE A 15 3.43 -10.34 -5.63
CA ILE A 15 3.72 -8.94 -5.95
C ILE A 15 5.23 -8.68 -5.91
N GLY A 16 5.95 -9.20 -4.93
CA GLY A 16 7.40 -9.06 -4.76
C GLY A 16 8.21 -9.77 -5.84
N GLY A 17 7.69 -10.87 -6.41
CA GLY A 17 8.25 -11.52 -7.59
C GLY A 17 7.97 -10.79 -8.91
N SER A 18 7.17 -9.71 -8.88
CA SER A 18 6.82 -8.90 -10.03
C SER A 18 7.42 -7.49 -9.94
N GLY A 19 7.43 -6.75 -11.06
CA GLY A 19 7.82 -5.33 -11.06
C GLY A 19 6.94 -4.43 -10.18
N LEU A 20 5.73 -4.89 -9.81
CA LEU A 20 4.80 -4.12 -8.99
C LEU A 20 5.26 -4.02 -7.53
N GLY A 21 5.91 -5.06 -6.99
CA GLY A 21 6.43 -5.03 -5.63
C GLY A 21 7.51 -3.97 -5.47
N ALA A 22 8.29 -3.73 -6.53
CA ALA A 22 9.34 -2.72 -6.53
C ALA A 22 8.79 -1.30 -6.35
N LEU A 23 7.52 -1.04 -6.72
CA LEU A 23 6.89 0.29 -6.58
C LEU A 23 6.77 0.74 -5.11
N GLY A 24 6.68 -0.20 -4.16
CA GLY A 24 6.68 0.10 -2.73
C GLY A 24 8.07 0.39 -2.13
N TRP A 25 9.13 0.12 -2.88
CA TRP A 25 10.52 0.16 -2.38
C TRP A 25 11.43 1.11 -3.18
N ILE A 26 10.97 1.58 -4.34
CA ILE A 26 11.76 2.45 -5.22
C ILE A 26 11.37 3.92 -5.03
N ALA A 27 12.40 4.77 -4.98
CA ALA A 27 12.25 6.20 -5.13
C ALA A 27 12.15 6.57 -6.63
N PRO A 28 11.08 7.24 -7.08
CA PRO A 28 10.96 7.69 -8.46
C PRO A 28 12.07 8.66 -8.84
N THR A 29 12.57 8.55 -10.07
CA THR A 29 13.56 9.47 -10.64
C THR A 29 12.94 10.79 -11.11
N VAL A 30 11.62 10.81 -11.33
CA VAL A 30 10.87 12.01 -11.69
C VAL A 30 10.97 13.03 -10.54
N THR A 31 11.33 14.27 -10.87
CA THR A 31 11.53 15.34 -9.88
C THR A 31 10.31 16.23 -9.68
N SER A 32 9.42 16.30 -10.67
CA SER A 32 8.21 17.15 -10.60
C SER A 32 7.22 16.60 -9.57
N ILE A 33 6.97 17.37 -8.52
CA ILE A 33 6.07 17.01 -7.41
C ILE A 33 4.67 16.56 -7.89
N PRO A 34 3.98 17.29 -8.80
CA PRO A 34 2.63 16.90 -9.22
C PRO A 34 2.59 15.54 -9.91
N LEU A 35 3.58 15.24 -10.77
CA LEU A 35 3.65 13.93 -11.44
C LEU A 35 3.95 12.81 -10.46
N ARG A 36 4.79 13.05 -9.44
CA ARG A 36 5.06 12.04 -8.41
C ARG A 36 3.82 11.72 -7.60
N ALA A 37 3.04 12.72 -7.21
CA ALA A 37 1.75 12.51 -6.54
C ALA A 37 0.79 11.70 -7.42
N PHE A 38 0.66 12.08 -8.69
CA PHE A 38 -0.23 11.43 -9.65
C PHE A 38 0.16 9.97 -9.92
N TYR A 39 1.42 9.72 -10.28
CA TYR A 39 1.91 8.35 -10.52
C TYR A 39 1.93 7.53 -9.24
N GLY A 40 2.25 8.12 -8.09
CA GLY A 40 2.15 7.44 -6.80
C GLY A 40 0.72 6.98 -6.51
N ALA A 41 -0.28 7.85 -6.74
CA ALA A 41 -1.68 7.50 -6.57
C ALA A 41 -2.13 6.40 -7.53
N MET A 42 -1.82 6.51 -8.83
CA MET A 42 -2.20 5.52 -9.83
C MET A 42 -1.54 4.16 -9.56
N ASN A 43 -0.22 4.15 -9.39
CA ASN A 43 0.53 2.92 -9.13
C ASN A 43 0.12 2.29 -7.80
N GLY A 44 -0.10 3.11 -6.78
CA GLY A 44 -0.59 2.66 -5.48
C GLY A 44 -1.98 2.04 -5.59
N ALA A 45 -2.90 2.67 -6.34
CA ALA A 45 -4.22 2.08 -6.57
C ALA A 45 -4.12 0.70 -7.24
N VAL A 46 -3.29 0.57 -8.29
CA VAL A 46 -3.07 -0.71 -8.99
C VAL A 46 -2.53 -1.77 -8.03
N VAL A 47 -1.46 -1.47 -7.29
CA VAL A 47 -0.85 -2.40 -6.33
C VAL A 47 -1.85 -2.78 -5.23
N GLY A 48 -2.53 -1.79 -4.64
CA GLY A 48 -3.49 -1.99 -3.56
C GLY A 48 -4.72 -2.77 -4.00
N THR A 49 -5.25 -2.55 -5.21
CA THR A 49 -6.36 -3.34 -5.74
C THR A 49 -5.94 -4.79 -5.97
N LEU A 50 -4.81 -5.03 -6.62
CA LEU A 50 -4.31 -6.39 -6.88
C LEU A 50 -4.06 -7.14 -5.58
N PHE A 51 -3.39 -6.50 -4.62
CA PHE A 51 -3.12 -7.07 -3.31
C PHE A 51 -4.40 -7.32 -2.52
N GLY A 52 -5.32 -6.36 -2.52
CA GLY A 52 -6.63 -6.46 -1.86
C GLY A 52 -7.50 -7.56 -2.45
N VAL A 53 -7.48 -7.76 -3.77
CA VAL A 53 -8.17 -8.87 -4.45
C VAL A 53 -7.55 -10.20 -4.07
N ALA A 54 -6.22 -10.32 -4.16
CA ALA A 54 -5.51 -11.55 -3.81
C ALA A 54 -5.81 -11.97 -2.35
N GLN A 55 -5.72 -11.02 -1.42
CA GLN A 55 -6.08 -11.26 -0.03
C GLN A 55 -7.57 -11.56 0.14
N GLY A 56 -8.44 -10.81 -0.54
CA GLY A 56 -9.90 -10.96 -0.49
C GLY A 56 -10.37 -12.35 -0.94
N LEU A 57 -9.73 -12.93 -1.97
CA LEU A 57 -10.02 -14.29 -2.45
C LEU A 57 -9.65 -15.36 -1.43
N ILE A 58 -8.53 -15.18 -0.71
CA ILE A 58 -8.08 -16.12 0.33
C ILE A 58 -8.92 -15.96 1.61
N LEU A 59 -9.33 -14.72 1.91
CA LEU A 59 -10.16 -14.37 3.06
C LEU A 59 -11.67 -14.57 2.80
N ASN A 60 -12.06 -15.02 1.60
CA ASN A 60 -13.44 -15.04 1.10
C ASN A 60 -14.40 -15.88 1.96
N ASN A 61 -13.90 -16.83 2.75
CA ASN A 61 -14.71 -17.60 3.70
C ASN A 61 -14.92 -16.91 5.07
N GLN A 62 -14.28 -15.77 5.35
CA GLN A 62 -14.33 -15.10 6.67
C GLN A 62 -14.74 -13.63 6.64
N ILE A 63 -14.77 -12.98 5.47
CA ILE A 63 -15.09 -11.56 5.36
C ILE A 63 -16.40 -11.36 4.59
N TYR A 64 -17.49 -11.09 5.30
CA TYR A 64 -18.83 -10.80 4.75
C TYR A 64 -18.86 -9.63 3.72
N ARG A 65 -17.77 -8.86 3.57
CA ARG A 65 -17.65 -7.72 2.64
C ARG A 65 -16.26 -7.59 2.02
N ALA A 66 -15.85 -8.56 1.19
CA ALA A 66 -14.58 -8.54 0.45
C ALA A 66 -14.32 -7.22 -0.31
N TRP A 67 -15.37 -6.59 -0.84
CA TRP A 67 -15.26 -5.29 -1.53
C TRP A 67 -14.73 -4.16 -0.63
N ARG A 68 -15.09 -4.13 0.66
CA ARG A 68 -14.58 -3.11 1.62
C ARG A 68 -13.09 -3.31 1.87
N TRP A 69 -12.64 -4.56 1.89
CA TRP A 69 -11.23 -4.90 2.05
C TRP A 69 -10.40 -4.44 0.84
N ILE A 70 -10.91 -4.71 -0.37
CA ILE A 70 -10.27 -4.28 -1.62
C ILE A 70 -10.17 -2.75 -1.67
N LEU A 71 -11.24 -2.03 -1.32
CA LEU A 71 -11.23 -0.57 -1.28
C LEU A 71 -10.25 -0.03 -0.24
N ALA A 72 -10.21 -0.60 0.96
CA ALA A 72 -9.28 -0.17 2.00
C ALA A 72 -7.81 -0.31 1.54
N ASN A 73 -7.47 -1.43 0.91
CA ASN A 73 -6.13 -1.63 0.34
C ASN A 73 -5.85 -0.65 -0.81
N THR A 74 -6.79 -0.49 -1.73
CA THR A 74 -6.66 0.41 -2.88
C THR A 74 -6.39 1.84 -2.42
N ILE A 75 -7.19 2.35 -1.48
CA ILE A 75 -7.06 3.71 -0.94
C ILE A 75 -5.76 3.84 -0.13
N GLY A 76 -5.45 2.87 0.73
CA GLY A 76 -4.25 2.88 1.56
C GLY A 76 -2.97 2.96 0.73
N TRP A 77 -2.87 2.14 -0.32
CA TRP A 77 -1.73 2.15 -1.22
C TRP A 77 -1.67 3.39 -2.11
N ALA A 78 -2.80 3.84 -2.66
CA ALA A 78 -2.86 5.06 -3.47
C ALA A 78 -2.39 6.28 -2.67
N LEU A 79 -2.94 6.48 -1.47
CA LEU A 79 -2.55 7.58 -0.59
C LEU A 79 -1.11 7.42 -0.09
N GLY A 80 -0.72 6.20 0.30
CA GLY A 80 0.61 5.89 0.79
C GLY A 80 1.69 6.27 -0.23
N LEU A 81 1.61 5.75 -1.45
CA LEU A 81 2.61 6.06 -2.48
C LEU A 81 2.53 7.51 -2.95
N ALA A 82 1.34 8.09 -3.13
CA ALA A 82 1.21 9.49 -3.53
C ALA A 82 1.89 10.44 -2.53
N LEU A 83 1.59 10.29 -1.24
CA LEU A 83 2.12 11.14 -0.19
C LEU A 83 3.59 10.83 0.10
N GLY A 84 3.96 9.55 0.17
CA GLY A 84 5.33 9.14 0.43
C GLY A 84 6.30 9.57 -0.67
N TRP A 85 5.94 9.35 -1.94
CA TRP A 85 6.78 9.81 -3.06
C TRP A 85 6.86 11.32 -3.12
N THR A 86 5.78 12.03 -2.83
CA THR A 86 5.77 13.50 -2.80
C THR A 86 6.65 14.04 -1.69
N LEU A 87 6.48 13.54 -0.46
CA LEU A 87 7.29 13.95 0.68
C LEU A 87 8.76 13.65 0.43
N GLY A 88 9.08 12.47 -0.09
CA GLY A 88 10.45 12.07 -0.39
C GLY A 88 11.14 13.01 -1.37
N ALA A 89 10.43 13.43 -2.41
CA ALA A 89 10.89 14.40 -3.39
C ALA A 89 11.16 15.77 -2.77
N VAL A 90 10.23 16.27 -1.96
CA VAL A 90 10.34 17.57 -1.29
C VAL A 90 11.54 17.57 -0.36
N LEU A 91 11.67 16.53 0.49
CA LEU A 91 12.78 16.41 1.42
C LEU A 91 14.12 16.32 0.70
N ARG A 92 14.21 15.52 -0.36
CA ARG A 92 15.43 15.46 -1.19
C ARG A 92 15.72 16.79 -1.88
N GLY A 93 14.70 17.48 -2.38
CA GLY A 93 14.85 18.78 -3.05
C GLY A 93 15.35 19.88 -2.10
N VAL A 94 14.90 19.87 -0.85
CA VAL A 94 15.31 20.86 0.17
C VAL A 94 16.68 20.51 0.79
N THR A 95 16.95 19.24 1.05
CA THR A 95 18.18 18.81 1.77
C THR A 95 19.33 18.42 0.86
N GLY A 96 19.07 18.07 -0.40
CA GLY A 96 20.02 17.43 -1.30
C GLY A 96 20.31 15.96 -0.97
N LEU A 97 19.75 15.41 0.11
CA LEU A 97 20.07 14.06 0.59
C LEU A 97 19.05 13.02 0.09
N PHE A 98 19.56 11.88 -0.37
CA PHE A 98 18.71 10.73 -0.74
C PHE A 98 17.89 10.20 0.44
N LEU A 99 18.32 10.45 1.69
CA LEU A 99 17.59 10.06 2.89
C LEU A 99 16.16 10.63 2.94
N GLY A 100 15.91 11.78 2.29
CA GLY A 100 14.56 12.31 2.14
C GLY A 100 13.61 11.31 1.47
N GLU A 101 14.07 10.61 0.43
CA GLU A 101 13.29 9.59 -0.27
C GLU A 101 12.92 8.42 0.65
N VAL A 102 13.85 8.00 1.50
CA VAL A 102 13.64 6.94 2.49
C VAL A 102 12.57 7.34 3.52
N VAL A 103 12.62 8.60 4.00
CA VAL A 103 11.58 9.14 4.90
C VAL A 103 10.21 9.15 4.21
N GLY A 104 10.17 9.50 2.93
CA GLY A 104 8.97 9.40 2.10
C GLY A 104 8.41 7.98 2.03
N LEU A 105 9.26 6.98 1.77
CA LEU A 105 8.85 5.58 1.76
C LEU A 105 8.35 5.11 3.13
N ILE A 106 9.00 5.51 4.22
CA ILE A 106 8.51 5.22 5.59
C ILE A 106 7.09 5.74 5.77
N LEU A 107 6.80 6.97 5.34
CA LEU A 107 5.43 7.53 5.39
C LEU A 107 4.45 6.69 4.56
N ALA A 108 4.82 6.28 3.35
CA ALA A 108 3.98 5.43 2.51
C ALA A 108 3.58 4.14 3.24
N TRP A 109 4.56 3.44 3.82
CA TRP A 109 4.33 2.20 4.55
C TRP A 109 3.52 2.39 5.82
N LEU A 110 3.71 3.50 6.55
CA LEU A 110 2.89 3.83 7.71
C LEU A 110 1.41 4.01 7.33
N ILE A 111 1.13 4.71 6.22
CA ILE A 111 -0.25 4.90 5.73
C ILE A 111 -0.87 3.56 5.33
N VAL A 112 -0.14 2.74 4.56
CA VAL A 112 -0.59 1.40 4.15
C VAL A 112 -0.88 0.53 5.37
N ALA A 113 0.04 0.48 6.35
CA ALA A 113 -0.12 -0.30 7.57
C ALA A 113 -1.28 0.18 8.44
N ALA A 114 -1.45 1.50 8.61
CA ALA A 114 -2.55 2.06 9.39
C ALA A 114 -3.91 1.74 8.75
N THR A 115 -4.04 1.94 7.44
CA THR A 115 -5.30 1.69 6.72
C THR A 115 -5.67 0.21 6.70
N THR A 116 -4.73 -0.69 6.41
CA THR A 116 -4.97 -2.14 6.47
C THR A 116 -5.21 -2.64 7.89
N GLY A 117 -4.49 -2.11 8.89
CA GLY A 117 -4.67 -2.46 10.30
C GLY A 117 -6.06 -2.09 10.82
N VAL A 118 -6.53 -0.87 10.52
CA VAL A 118 -7.90 -0.44 10.84
C VAL A 118 -8.93 -1.32 10.15
N ALA A 119 -8.77 -1.57 8.84
CA ALA A 119 -9.66 -2.43 8.09
C ALA A 119 -9.74 -3.85 8.69
N LEU A 120 -8.60 -4.42 9.07
CA LEU A 120 -8.52 -5.74 9.69
C LEU A 120 -9.24 -5.76 11.06
N GLY A 121 -9.07 -4.71 11.86
CA GLY A 121 -9.78 -4.57 13.14
C GLY A 121 -11.30 -4.53 12.97
N HIS A 122 -11.81 -3.87 11.92
CA HIS A 122 -13.25 -3.87 11.63
C HIS A 122 -13.75 -5.24 11.18
N VAL A 123 -12.98 -5.94 10.34
CA VAL A 123 -13.33 -7.29 9.88
C VAL A 123 -13.35 -8.28 11.04
N ALA A 124 -12.32 -8.27 11.89
CA ALA A 124 -12.21 -9.18 13.03
C ALA A 124 -13.34 -9.00 14.05
N ARG A 125 -13.82 -7.76 14.27
CA ARG A 125 -14.99 -7.50 15.11
C ARG A 125 -16.29 -8.03 14.51
N ALA A 126 -16.44 -7.92 13.18
CA ALA A 126 -17.64 -8.36 12.48
C ALA A 126 -17.79 -9.89 12.40
N SER A 127 -16.72 -10.65 12.61
CA SER A 127 -16.76 -12.13 12.63
C SER A 127 -17.07 -12.73 14.00
N VAL A 128 -17.04 -11.93 15.07
CA VAL A 128 -17.32 -12.37 16.45
C VAL A 128 -18.80 -12.12 16.84
N GLN A 129 -19.50 -11.28 16.08
CA GLN A 129 -20.93 -11.02 16.24
C GLN A 129 -21.74 -11.96 15.33
#